data_AF-A0A1V5QC53-F1
#
_entry.id   AF-A0A1V5QC53-F1
#
_cell.length_a   1.000
_cell.length_b   1.000
_cell.length_c   1.000
_cell.angle_alpha   90.00
_cell.angle_beta   90.00
_cell.angle_gamma   90.00
#
_symmetry.space_group_name_H-M   'P 1'
#
loop_
_entity.id
_entity.type
_entity.pdbx_description
1 polymer ?
#
loop_
_entity_poly.entity_id
_entity_poly.type
_entity_poly.pdbx_seq_one_letter_code
_entity_poly.pdbx_strand_id
1 'polypeptide(L)'
;MTGAVLYCIIAAVSSVLAIKVCGRKDPAASFKDKILMAGIFFTLWIPASLRIYTGNDYRTYISHFHDAYCGNFVVTEPGFNQIVKAIYTLFDGEYFLILFSLFSAVTVIFFLKGLYEQSEDFGMSFMLFMMFGLYFQTYNTVRYYMALSVVFFAMRYVIKKQFGKFLIAVLFAALFHKTALITLVMYPACRLKWGKVHYILLGILGISGLIFGNHYMELFIRLYPSYLNDPEHLVSDGISLVNIARSAATLAAAFILLKKSDEEDDAYGFYFRMNAASLVLYACFSFVPSLSRIGYYLNISQVLLIPAILHRPRRKFFEGKERKLRMAVTACAILYFMFFLHKAQGNTVKILPYSTWLSYPLTELRAFKG
;
A
#
# COMPACT_ATOMS: atom_id res chain seq x y z
N MET A 1 14.98 16.70 16.08
CA MET A 1 15.28 15.98 14.83
C MET A 1 14.25 16.38 13.78
N THR A 2 14.66 16.80 12.59
CA THR A 2 13.70 16.99 11.48
C THR A 2 13.02 15.64 11.21
N GLY A 3 11.69 15.60 11.10
CA GLY A 3 10.94 14.33 10.94
C GLY A 3 11.41 13.47 9.75
N ALA A 4 12.01 14.09 8.73
CA ALA A 4 12.61 13.40 7.60
C ALA A 4 13.80 12.50 8.01
N VAL A 5 14.64 12.95 8.95
CA VAL A 5 15.77 12.15 9.46
C VAL A 5 15.26 10.89 10.16
N LEU A 6 14.19 11.01 10.95
CA LEU A 6 13.57 9.85 11.59
C LEU A 6 13.10 8.83 10.54
N TYR A 7 12.46 9.27 9.45
CA TYR A 7 11.99 8.37 8.39
C TYR A 7 13.14 7.69 7.65
N CYS A 8 14.24 8.41 7.38
CA CYS A 8 15.45 7.80 6.84
C CYS A 8 16.03 6.74 7.77
N ILE A 9 16.07 7.00 9.09
CA ILE A 9 16.55 6.03 10.09
C ILE A 9 15.64 4.79 10.11
N ILE A 10 14.32 4.98 10.19
CA ILE A 10 13.35 3.87 10.19
C ILE A 10 13.54 3.01 8.93
N ALA A 11 13.62 3.64 7.75
CA ALA A 11 13.80 2.93 6.48
C ALA A 11 15.13 2.19 6.40
N ALA A 12 16.24 2.81 6.83
CA ALA A 12 17.56 2.21 6.80
C ALA A 12 17.68 1.03 7.77
N VAL A 13 17.32 1.23 9.05
CA VAL A 13 17.43 0.20 10.09
C VAL A 13 16.57 -1.01 9.74
N SER A 14 15.30 -0.79 9.40
CA SER A 14 14.39 -1.89 9.04
C SER A 14 14.84 -2.62 7.76
N SER A 15 15.36 -1.92 6.75
CA SER A 15 15.89 -2.56 5.54
C SER A 15 17.14 -3.39 5.81
N VAL A 16 18.05 -2.93 6.70
CA VAL A 16 19.22 -3.70 7.12
C VAL A 16 18.81 -4.98 7.86
N LEU A 17 17.80 -4.90 8.73
CA LEU A 17 17.24 -6.09 9.37
C LEU A 17 16.62 -7.04 8.33
N ALA A 18 15.87 -6.51 7.36
CA ALA A 18 15.20 -7.30 6.33
C ALA A 18 16.19 -8.04 5.40
N ILE A 19 17.32 -7.43 5.05
CA ILE A 19 18.36 -8.08 4.23
C ILE A 19 18.99 -9.28 4.96
N LYS A 20 19.00 -9.28 6.30
CA LYS A 20 19.55 -10.37 7.12
C LYS A 20 18.59 -11.55 7.32
N VAL A 21 17.33 -11.42 6.90
CA VAL A 21 16.33 -12.48 6.95
C VAL A 21 16.66 -13.50 5.86
N CYS A 22 16.94 -14.73 6.26
CA CYS A 22 17.36 -15.80 5.36
C CYS A 22 16.18 -16.35 4.54
N GLY A 23 14.95 -16.17 5.05
CA GLY A 23 13.73 -16.56 4.38
C GLY A 23 13.44 -18.06 4.50
N ARG A 24 12.35 -18.49 3.85
CA ARG A 24 11.81 -19.86 3.96
C ARG A 24 12.72 -21.01 3.48
N LYS A 25 13.85 -20.70 2.86
CA LYS A 25 14.73 -21.69 2.23
C LYS A 25 15.55 -22.48 3.25
N ASP A 26 15.65 -22.00 4.49
CA ASP A 26 16.40 -22.66 5.56
C ASP A 26 15.53 -22.81 6.83
N PRO A 27 15.01 -24.02 7.12
CA PRO A 27 14.24 -24.31 8.33
C PRO A 27 15.03 -24.04 9.63
N ALA A 28 16.37 -24.17 9.61
CA ALA A 28 17.21 -23.90 10.77
C ALA A 28 17.31 -22.40 11.10
N ALA A 29 17.07 -21.53 10.10
CA ALA A 29 17.03 -20.08 10.28
C ALA A 29 15.70 -19.57 10.89
N SER A 30 14.72 -20.44 11.14
CA SER A 30 13.35 -20.04 11.54
C SER A 30 13.31 -19.18 12.81
N PHE A 31 14.16 -19.44 13.80
CA PHE A 31 14.18 -18.65 15.03
C PHE A 31 14.80 -17.25 14.82
N LYS A 32 15.94 -17.19 14.11
CA LYS A 32 16.59 -15.92 13.73
C LYS A 32 15.66 -15.05 12.90
N ASP A 33 14.98 -15.63 11.91
CA ASP A 33 14.00 -14.93 11.09
C ASP A 33 12.87 -14.34 11.95
N LYS A 34 12.34 -15.10 12.92
CA LYS A 34 11.31 -14.58 13.85
C LYS A 34 11.81 -13.38 14.65
N ILE A 35 13.05 -13.42 15.17
CA ILE A 35 13.65 -12.29 15.88
C ILE A 35 13.80 -11.07 14.97
N LEU A 36 14.34 -11.26 13.76
CA LEU A 36 14.51 -10.17 12.81
C LEU A 36 13.17 -9.57 12.39
N MET A 37 12.16 -10.41 12.13
CA MET A 37 10.79 -9.98 11.81
C MET A 37 10.15 -9.21 12.97
N ALA A 38 10.37 -9.64 14.22
CA ALA A 38 9.94 -8.90 15.39
C ALA A 38 10.66 -7.54 15.49
N GLY A 39 11.98 -7.49 15.26
CA GLY A 39 12.75 -6.25 15.23
C GLY A 39 12.26 -5.26 14.17
N ILE A 40 11.95 -5.75 12.97
CA ILE A 40 11.33 -4.94 11.91
C ILE A 40 9.95 -4.45 12.36
N PHE A 41 9.11 -5.34 12.89
CA PHE A 41 7.77 -5.00 13.39
C PHE A 41 7.85 -3.85 14.40
N PHE A 42 8.68 -3.94 15.44
CA PHE A 42 8.79 -2.89 16.45
C PHE A 42 9.39 -1.59 15.90
N THR A 43 10.34 -1.68 14.97
CA THR A 43 10.92 -0.50 14.30
C THR A 43 9.87 0.31 13.53
N LEU A 44 8.85 -0.37 12.98
CA LEU A 44 7.74 0.27 12.28
C LEU A 44 6.62 0.67 13.26
N TRP A 45 6.15 -0.27 14.07
CA TRP A 45 4.98 -0.07 14.91
C TRP A 45 5.16 0.98 16.02
N ILE A 46 6.35 1.07 16.65
CA ILE A 46 6.58 2.03 17.73
C ILE A 46 6.40 3.48 17.25
N PRO A 47 7.10 3.95 16.19
CA PRO A 47 6.84 5.28 15.64
C PRO A 47 5.38 5.47 15.18
N ALA A 48 4.75 4.45 14.58
CA ALA A 48 3.35 4.57 14.17
C ALA A 48 2.38 4.76 15.35
N SER A 49 2.70 4.17 16.51
CA SER A 49 1.92 4.26 17.75
C SER A 49 2.21 5.51 18.58
N LEU A 50 3.44 6.02 18.50
CA LEU A 50 3.85 7.20 19.24
C LEU A 50 3.49 8.51 18.53
N ARG A 51 3.10 8.45 17.26
CA ARG A 51 2.76 9.65 16.49
C ARG A 51 1.53 10.37 17.06
N ILE A 52 1.49 11.67 16.85
CA ILE A 52 0.31 12.51 17.05
C ILE A 52 0.21 13.54 15.94
N TYR A 53 -0.99 13.81 15.43
CA TYR A 53 -1.27 14.79 14.37
C TYR A 53 -0.40 14.66 13.11
N THR A 54 0.20 13.48 12.91
CA THR A 54 1.04 13.18 11.75
C THR A 54 0.19 12.43 10.74
N GLY A 55 0.03 13.00 9.56
CA GLY A 55 -0.81 12.48 8.48
C GLY A 55 -2.11 13.24 8.33
N ASN A 56 -2.56 13.41 7.08
CA ASN A 56 -3.64 14.33 6.72
C ASN A 56 -4.96 14.05 7.46
N ASP A 57 -5.31 12.77 7.63
CA ASP A 57 -6.62 12.37 8.14
C ASP A 57 -6.62 12.16 9.67
N TYR A 58 -5.50 12.40 10.38
CA TYR A 58 -5.35 12.05 11.79
C TYR A 58 -6.42 12.68 12.68
N ARG A 59 -6.67 13.98 12.52
CA ARG A 59 -7.68 14.71 13.31
C ARG A 59 -9.09 14.26 12.98
N THR A 60 -9.39 14.07 11.69
CA THR A 60 -10.67 13.55 11.22
C THR A 60 -10.98 12.18 11.82
N TYR A 61 -9.97 11.32 11.95
CA TYR A 61 -10.13 10.03 12.62
C TYR A 61 -10.47 10.14 14.10
N ILE A 62 -9.93 11.13 14.83
CA ILE A 62 -10.32 11.36 16.23
C ILE A 62 -11.82 11.67 16.31
N SER A 63 -12.32 12.57 15.47
CA SER A 63 -13.75 12.88 15.39
C SER A 63 -14.58 11.65 15.04
N HIS A 64 -14.16 10.86 14.05
CA HIS A 64 -14.86 9.61 13.71
C HIS A 64 -14.85 8.58 14.84
N PHE A 65 -13.80 8.53 15.66
CA PHE A 65 -13.76 7.65 16.82
C PHE A 65 -14.79 8.08 17.87
N HIS A 66 -14.82 9.38 18.18
CA HIS A 66 -15.81 9.97 19.08
C HIS A 66 -17.24 9.70 18.58
N ASP A 67 -17.53 10.06 17.33
CA ASP A 67 -18.87 9.89 16.76
C ASP A 67 -19.32 8.42 16.75
N ALA A 68 -18.41 7.51 16.40
CA ALA A 68 -18.71 6.09 16.41
C ALA A 68 -18.99 5.59 17.83
N TYR A 69 -18.28 6.10 18.84
CA TYR A 69 -18.50 5.73 20.24
C TYR A 69 -19.84 6.26 20.77
N CYS A 70 -20.17 7.53 20.51
CA CYS A 70 -21.44 8.15 20.93
C CYS A 70 -22.67 7.59 20.19
N GLY A 71 -22.47 6.76 19.16
CA GLY A 71 -23.56 6.21 18.37
C GLY A 71 -24.10 7.17 17.31
N ASN A 72 -23.37 8.24 17.02
CA ASN A 72 -23.68 9.15 15.92
C ASN A 72 -23.50 8.43 14.57
N PHE A 73 -24.16 8.96 13.54
CA PHE A 73 -23.95 8.46 12.19
C PHE A 73 -22.54 8.81 11.69
N VAL A 74 -21.75 7.80 11.36
CA VAL A 74 -20.40 7.96 10.80
C VAL A 74 -20.32 7.23 9.46
N VAL A 75 -19.75 7.91 8.45
CA VAL A 75 -19.55 7.38 7.09
C VAL A 75 -18.31 6.45 7.05
N THR A 76 -18.29 5.47 7.95
CA THR A 76 -17.22 4.50 8.17
C THR A 76 -17.78 3.08 8.19
N GLU A 77 -16.92 2.10 7.93
CA GLU A 77 -17.34 0.72 7.80
C GLU A 77 -17.66 0.07 9.16
N PRO A 78 -18.59 -0.91 9.20
CA PRO A 78 -19.06 -1.48 10.47
C PRO A 78 -17.95 -2.08 11.35
N GLY A 79 -16.97 -2.77 10.77
CA GLY A 79 -15.88 -3.38 11.54
C GLY A 79 -15.00 -2.34 12.23
N PHE A 80 -14.76 -1.21 11.56
CA PHE A 80 -14.06 -0.08 12.16
C PHE A 80 -14.85 0.47 13.36
N ASN A 81 -16.14 0.76 13.19
CA ASN A 81 -16.99 1.33 14.24
C ASN A 81 -17.10 0.42 15.47
N GLN A 82 -17.23 -0.90 15.24
CA GLN A 82 -17.35 -1.86 16.34
C GLN A 82 -16.05 -1.99 17.15
N ILE A 83 -14.87 -1.94 16.50
CA ILE A 83 -13.59 -1.92 17.22
C ILE A 83 -13.46 -0.66 18.07
N VAL A 84 -13.83 0.51 17.52
CA VAL A 84 -13.80 1.78 18.25
C VAL A 84 -14.65 1.69 19.50
N LYS A 85 -15.93 1.29 19.35
CA LYS A 85 -16.85 1.11 20.47
C LYS A 85 -16.31 0.14 21.51
N ALA A 86 -15.81 -1.02 21.08
CA ALA A 86 -15.28 -2.03 21.98
C ALA A 86 -14.09 -1.51 22.80
N ILE A 87 -13.15 -0.82 22.16
CA ILE A 87 -11.97 -0.28 22.86
C ILE A 87 -12.36 0.86 23.81
N TYR A 88 -13.16 1.83 23.38
CA TYR A 88 -13.54 2.94 24.25
C TYR A 88 -14.41 2.48 25.44
N THR A 89 -15.27 1.48 25.23
CA THR A 89 -16.03 0.85 26.32
C THR A 89 -15.13 0.08 27.28
N LEU A 90 -14.15 -0.68 26.76
CA LEU A 90 -13.23 -1.47 27.59
C LEU A 90 -12.37 -0.61 28.52
N PHE A 91 -11.95 0.57 28.05
CA PHE A 91 -11.10 1.48 28.81
C PHE A 91 -11.88 2.59 29.52
N ASP A 92 -13.20 2.59 29.43
CA ASP A 92 -14.09 3.62 30.00
C ASP A 92 -13.65 5.06 29.61
N GLY A 93 -13.44 5.27 28.31
CA GLY A 93 -13.08 6.60 27.81
C GLY A 93 -12.51 6.64 26.39
N GLU A 94 -12.27 7.85 25.91
CA GLU A 94 -11.78 8.09 24.55
C GLU A 94 -10.26 8.03 24.45
N TYR A 95 -9.76 6.81 24.20
CA TYR A 95 -8.33 6.53 24.08
C TYR A 95 -7.91 6.33 22.62
N PHE A 96 -8.01 7.39 21.80
CA PHE A 96 -7.69 7.34 20.36
C PHE A 96 -6.26 6.84 20.05
N LEU A 97 -5.29 7.08 20.95
CA LEU A 97 -3.92 6.59 20.80
C LEU A 97 -3.85 5.05 20.76
N ILE A 98 -4.66 4.37 21.56
CA ILE A 98 -4.75 2.90 21.57
C ILE A 98 -5.30 2.41 20.23
N LEU A 99 -6.32 3.07 19.68
CA LEU A 99 -6.89 2.74 18.39
C LEU A 99 -5.87 2.89 17.25
N PHE A 100 -5.15 4.02 17.18
CA PHE A 100 -4.09 4.20 16.18
C PHE A 100 -2.97 3.16 16.32
N SER A 101 -2.57 2.83 17.55
CA SER A 101 -1.58 1.78 17.82
C SER A 101 -2.07 0.40 17.38
N LEU A 102 -3.34 0.05 17.65
CA LEU A 102 -3.95 -1.20 17.23
C LEU A 102 -4.02 -1.32 15.70
N PHE A 103 -4.60 -0.33 15.02
CA PHE A 103 -4.73 -0.38 13.56
C PHE A 103 -3.37 -0.39 12.85
N SER A 104 -2.38 0.33 13.38
CA SER A 104 -1.00 0.28 12.83
C SER A 104 -0.34 -1.07 13.07
N ALA A 105 -0.51 -1.71 14.23
CA ALA A 105 -0.01 -3.06 14.49
C ALA A 105 -0.55 -4.06 13.46
N VAL A 106 -1.89 -4.08 13.27
CA VAL A 106 -2.54 -4.98 12.32
C VAL A 106 -2.01 -4.73 10.90
N THR A 107 -1.92 -3.47 10.49
CA THR A 107 -1.41 -3.08 9.17
C THR A 107 0.03 -3.57 8.93
N VAL A 108 0.92 -3.34 9.90
CA VAL A 108 2.33 -3.76 9.80
C VAL A 108 2.44 -5.29 9.77
N ILE A 109 1.68 -6.00 10.61
CA ILE A 109 1.67 -7.47 10.63
C ILE A 109 1.30 -8.04 9.26
N PHE A 110 0.21 -7.56 8.66
CA PHE A 110 -0.25 -8.09 7.38
C PHE A 110 0.68 -7.72 6.22
N PHE A 111 1.25 -6.51 6.19
CA PHE A 111 2.28 -6.20 5.20
C PHE A 111 3.53 -7.05 5.36
N LEU A 112 4.04 -7.21 6.58
CA LEU A 112 5.23 -8.04 6.85
C LEU A 112 5.00 -9.50 6.47
N LYS A 113 3.85 -10.07 6.86
CA LYS A 113 3.47 -11.42 6.43
C LYS A 113 3.33 -11.49 4.92
N GLY A 114 2.64 -10.53 4.30
CA GLY A 114 2.47 -10.49 2.85
C GLY A 114 3.80 -10.48 2.09
N LEU A 115 4.77 -9.68 2.55
CA LEU A 115 6.11 -9.62 1.98
C LEU A 115 6.86 -10.93 2.20
N TYR A 116 7.00 -11.36 3.46
CA TYR A 116 7.75 -12.57 3.84
C TYR A 116 7.23 -13.84 3.16
N GLU A 117 5.92 -13.92 2.95
CA GLU A 117 5.30 -15.13 2.41
C GLU A 117 5.24 -15.21 0.88
N GLN A 118 5.42 -14.09 0.18
CA GLN A 118 5.17 -13.97 -1.26
C GLN A 118 6.37 -13.47 -2.07
N SER A 119 7.38 -12.87 -1.44
CA SER A 119 8.58 -12.37 -2.11
C SER A 119 9.56 -13.50 -2.45
N GLU A 120 10.16 -13.45 -3.64
CA GLU A 120 11.33 -14.29 -3.97
C GLU A 120 12.60 -13.83 -3.20
N ASP A 121 12.69 -12.53 -2.89
CA ASP A 121 13.75 -11.89 -2.10
C ASP A 121 13.12 -10.87 -1.15
N PHE A 122 13.03 -11.27 0.12
CA PHE A 122 12.39 -10.48 1.17
C PHE A 122 13.10 -9.15 1.43
N GLY A 123 14.43 -9.16 1.48
CA GLY A 123 15.22 -7.96 1.74
C GLY A 123 14.97 -6.88 0.68
N MET A 124 15.02 -7.27 -0.61
CA MET A 124 14.75 -6.36 -1.71
C MET A 124 13.27 -5.91 -1.74
N SER A 125 12.32 -6.83 -1.57
CA SER A 125 10.89 -6.48 -1.53
C SER A 125 10.56 -5.52 -0.40
N PHE A 126 11.11 -5.76 0.79
CA PHE A 126 10.93 -4.89 1.95
C PHE A 126 11.59 -3.53 1.76
N MET A 127 12.83 -3.48 1.22
CA MET A 127 13.49 -2.22 0.90
C MET A 127 12.65 -1.40 -0.09
N LEU A 128 12.11 -2.02 -1.14
CA LEU A 128 11.21 -1.34 -2.08
C LEU A 128 9.93 -0.86 -1.40
N PHE A 129 9.35 -1.64 -0.49
CA PHE A 129 8.20 -1.22 0.32
C PHE A 129 8.48 0.06 1.12
N MET A 130 9.68 0.18 1.70
CA MET A 130 10.11 1.40 2.41
C MET A 130 10.38 2.55 1.44
N MET A 131 11.16 2.31 0.39
CA MET A 131 11.60 3.34 -0.55
C MET A 131 10.45 3.91 -1.41
N PHE A 132 9.44 3.10 -1.72
CA PHE A 132 8.24 3.57 -2.42
C PHE A 132 7.30 4.38 -1.52
N GLY A 133 7.66 4.59 -0.25
CA GLY A 133 6.86 5.35 0.71
C GLY A 133 5.62 4.62 1.19
N LEU A 134 5.41 3.35 0.81
CA LEU A 134 4.17 2.61 1.09
C LEU A 134 3.94 2.46 2.60
N TYR A 135 5.00 2.20 3.37
CA TYR A 135 4.94 2.21 4.82
C TYR A 135 4.49 3.56 5.38
N PHE A 136 5.12 4.65 4.96
CA PHE A 136 4.85 5.98 5.51
C PHE A 136 3.45 6.49 5.15
N GLN A 137 2.93 6.13 3.99
CA GLN A 137 1.56 6.48 3.61
C GLN A 137 0.49 5.82 4.49
N THR A 138 0.81 4.77 5.25
CA THR A 138 -0.09 4.20 6.26
C THR A 138 -0.49 5.20 7.34
N TYR A 139 0.26 6.30 7.51
CA TYR A 139 -0.04 7.35 8.49
C TYR A 139 -1.20 8.25 8.06
N ASN A 140 -1.51 8.33 6.76
CA ASN A 140 -2.63 9.13 6.27
C ASN A 140 -3.95 8.39 6.45
N THR A 141 -4.24 7.45 5.56
CA THR A 141 -5.55 6.82 5.50
C THR A 141 -5.51 5.44 6.17
N VAL A 142 -5.57 5.44 7.50
CA VAL A 142 -5.37 4.26 8.36
C VAL A 142 -6.29 3.08 7.98
N ARG A 143 -7.60 3.34 7.78
CA ARG A 143 -8.57 2.31 7.36
C ARG A 143 -8.20 1.67 6.03
N TYR A 144 -7.90 2.52 5.04
CA TYR A 144 -7.56 2.08 3.68
C TYR A 144 -6.31 1.20 3.68
N TYR A 145 -5.25 1.63 4.36
CA TYR A 145 -3.99 0.89 4.40
C TYR A 145 -4.08 -0.40 5.21
N MET A 146 -4.90 -0.44 6.25
CA MET A 146 -5.21 -1.67 6.98
C MET A 146 -5.91 -2.69 6.05
N ALA A 147 -6.96 -2.28 5.33
CA ALA A 147 -7.61 -3.14 4.35
C ALA A 147 -6.66 -3.56 3.20
N LEU A 148 -5.86 -2.62 2.67
CA LEU A 148 -4.86 -2.90 1.64
C LEU A 148 -3.83 -3.93 2.10
N SER A 149 -3.38 -3.87 3.36
CA SER A 149 -2.42 -4.84 3.90
C SER A 149 -2.99 -6.26 3.97
N VAL A 150 -4.25 -6.40 4.37
CA VAL A 150 -4.95 -7.69 4.39
C VAL A 150 -5.13 -8.23 2.98
N VAL A 151 -5.57 -7.40 2.03
CA VAL A 151 -5.75 -7.80 0.63
C VAL A 151 -4.42 -8.14 -0.04
N PHE A 152 -3.36 -7.38 0.24
CA PHE A 152 -2.00 -7.68 -0.20
C PHE A 152 -1.52 -9.05 0.30
N PHE A 153 -1.78 -9.36 1.57
CA PHE A 153 -1.52 -10.70 2.10
C PHE A 153 -2.38 -11.78 1.43
N ALA A 154 -3.64 -11.46 1.08
CA ALA A 154 -4.59 -12.38 0.49
C ALA A 154 -4.27 -12.77 -0.98
N MET A 155 -3.43 -12.02 -1.69
CA MET A 155 -2.96 -12.35 -3.06
C MET A 155 -2.46 -13.81 -3.16
N ARG A 156 -1.74 -14.29 -2.13
CA ARG A 156 -1.25 -15.67 -2.03
C ARG A 156 -2.33 -16.72 -2.25
N TYR A 157 -3.55 -16.43 -1.83
CA TYR A 157 -4.66 -17.38 -1.91
C TYR A 157 -5.15 -17.49 -3.34
N VAL A 158 -5.15 -16.38 -4.09
CA VAL A 158 -5.48 -16.39 -5.53
C VAL A 158 -4.44 -17.14 -6.33
N ILE A 159 -3.14 -16.90 -6.06
CA ILE A 159 -2.03 -17.62 -6.71
C ILE A 159 -2.18 -19.13 -6.47
N LYS A 160 -2.44 -19.52 -5.21
CA LYS A 160 -2.63 -20.92 -4.76
C LYS A 160 -4.01 -21.51 -5.06
N LYS A 161 -4.90 -20.79 -5.78
CA LYS A 161 -6.28 -21.22 -6.10
C LYS A 161 -7.17 -21.51 -4.87
N GLN A 162 -6.85 -20.93 -3.72
CA GLN A 162 -7.60 -21.05 -2.46
C GLN A 162 -8.67 -19.95 -2.35
N PHE A 163 -9.61 -19.92 -3.29
CA PHE A 163 -10.58 -18.81 -3.42
C PHE A 163 -11.50 -18.62 -2.21
N GLY A 164 -11.82 -19.68 -1.46
CA GLY A 164 -12.59 -19.54 -0.20
C GLY A 164 -11.84 -18.70 0.85
N LYS A 165 -10.53 -18.95 1.03
CA LYS A 165 -9.69 -18.17 1.96
C LYS A 165 -9.50 -16.73 1.46
N PHE A 166 -9.38 -16.56 0.15
CA PHE A 166 -9.34 -15.24 -0.49
C PHE A 166 -10.62 -14.45 -0.21
N LEU A 167 -11.79 -15.06 -0.46
CA LEU A 167 -13.10 -14.44 -0.23
C LEU A 167 -13.25 -14.00 1.24
N ILE A 168 -12.96 -14.88 2.19
CA ILE A 168 -13.03 -14.56 3.62
C ILE A 168 -12.10 -13.39 3.97
N ALA A 169 -10.85 -13.39 3.48
CA ALA A 169 -9.90 -12.32 3.75
C ALA A 169 -10.35 -10.97 3.17
N VAL A 170 -10.93 -10.96 1.97
CA VAL A 170 -11.43 -9.73 1.34
C VAL A 170 -12.71 -9.23 2.01
N LEU A 171 -13.63 -10.11 2.38
CA LEU A 171 -14.82 -9.73 3.15
C LEU A 171 -14.43 -9.15 4.51
N PHE A 172 -13.44 -9.74 5.19
CA PHE A 172 -12.87 -9.16 6.41
C PHE A 172 -12.26 -7.78 6.16
N ALA A 173 -11.45 -7.61 5.11
CA ALA A 173 -10.89 -6.30 4.75
C ALA A 173 -11.97 -5.26 4.43
N ALA A 174 -13.08 -5.69 3.81
CA ALA A 174 -14.22 -4.83 3.48
C ALA A 174 -14.97 -4.31 4.71
N LEU A 175 -14.83 -4.97 5.88
CA LEU A 175 -15.34 -4.45 7.16
C LEU A 175 -14.61 -3.18 7.63
N PHE A 176 -13.43 -2.89 7.06
CA PHE A 176 -12.62 -1.71 7.37
C PHE A 176 -12.51 -0.75 6.20
N HIS A 177 -12.62 -1.26 4.98
CA HIS A 177 -12.69 -0.40 3.81
C HIS A 177 -13.41 -1.05 2.61
N LYS A 178 -14.55 -0.51 2.21
CA LYS A 178 -15.44 -1.12 1.20
C LYS A 178 -14.79 -1.36 -0.16
N THR A 179 -13.81 -0.53 -0.55
CA THR A 179 -13.14 -0.64 -1.86
C THR A 179 -12.33 -1.93 -2.00
N ALA A 180 -12.01 -2.63 -0.91
CA ALA A 180 -11.38 -3.95 -0.95
C ALA A 180 -12.18 -4.97 -1.78
N LEU A 181 -13.51 -4.85 -1.83
CA LEU A 181 -14.40 -5.76 -2.58
C LEU A 181 -14.08 -5.81 -4.08
N ILE A 182 -13.52 -4.73 -4.65
CA ILE A 182 -13.17 -4.70 -6.07
C ILE A 182 -12.12 -5.77 -6.43
N THR A 183 -11.30 -6.18 -5.46
CA THR A 183 -10.29 -7.21 -5.66
C THR A 183 -10.88 -8.59 -5.87
N LEU A 184 -12.13 -8.85 -5.46
CA LEU A 184 -12.86 -10.08 -5.75
C LEU A 184 -12.99 -10.33 -7.26
N VAL A 185 -13.03 -9.28 -8.07
CA VAL A 185 -13.06 -9.36 -9.54
C VAL A 185 -11.65 -9.25 -10.10
N MET A 186 -10.90 -8.23 -9.68
CA MET A 186 -9.64 -7.87 -10.31
C MET A 186 -8.54 -8.92 -10.12
N TYR A 187 -8.44 -9.55 -8.93
CA TYR A 187 -7.39 -10.53 -8.68
C TYR A 187 -7.65 -11.83 -9.47
N PRO A 188 -8.84 -12.46 -9.41
CA PRO A 188 -9.12 -13.61 -10.29
C PRO A 188 -8.92 -13.30 -11.78
N ALA A 189 -9.29 -12.10 -12.25
CA ALA A 189 -9.03 -11.68 -13.63
C ALA A 189 -7.53 -11.67 -13.98
N CYS A 190 -6.67 -11.16 -13.08
CA CYS A 190 -5.21 -11.17 -13.27
C CYS A 190 -4.58 -12.56 -13.12
N ARG A 191 -5.30 -13.55 -12.57
CA ARG A 191 -4.84 -14.94 -12.47
C ARG A 191 -5.01 -15.70 -13.79
N LEU A 192 -5.97 -15.29 -14.61
CA LEU A 192 -6.21 -15.88 -15.93
C LEU A 192 -5.04 -15.59 -16.88
N LYS A 193 -4.78 -16.50 -17.82
CA LYS A 193 -3.75 -16.29 -18.85
C LYS A 193 -4.28 -15.29 -19.89
N TRP A 194 -3.70 -14.09 -19.91
CA TRP A 194 -4.05 -13.06 -20.89
C TRP A 194 -3.33 -13.27 -22.21
N GLY A 195 -4.09 -13.49 -23.28
CA GLY A 195 -3.59 -13.37 -24.65
C GLY A 195 -3.51 -11.92 -25.14
N LYS A 196 -2.96 -11.71 -26.35
CA LYS A 196 -2.79 -10.38 -26.98
C LYS A 196 -4.07 -9.51 -26.96
N VAL A 197 -5.22 -10.13 -27.22
CA VAL A 197 -6.52 -9.42 -27.23
C VAL A 197 -6.81 -8.72 -25.89
N HIS A 198 -6.51 -9.36 -24.76
CA HIS A 198 -6.72 -8.75 -23.44
C HIS A 198 -5.86 -7.50 -23.24
N TYR A 199 -4.60 -7.55 -23.65
CA TYR A 199 -3.70 -6.39 -23.59
C TYR A 199 -4.14 -5.27 -24.53
N ILE A 200 -4.67 -5.60 -25.72
CA ILE A 200 -5.24 -4.62 -26.65
C ILE A 200 -6.49 -3.96 -26.03
N LEU A 201 -7.42 -4.74 -25.48
CA LEU A 201 -8.61 -4.21 -24.81
C LEU A 201 -8.26 -3.31 -23.63
N LEU A 202 -7.27 -3.70 -22.83
CA LEU A 202 -6.74 -2.87 -21.75
C LEU A 202 -6.10 -1.58 -22.27
N GLY A 203 -5.36 -1.64 -23.39
CA GLY A 203 -4.81 -0.45 -24.05
C GLY A 203 -5.91 0.49 -24.53
N ILE A 204 -6.95 -0.03 -25.17
CA ILE A 204 -8.13 0.74 -25.61
C ILE A 204 -8.80 1.41 -24.40
N LEU A 205 -9.00 0.68 -23.30
CA LEU A 205 -9.58 1.23 -22.07
C LEU A 205 -8.71 2.33 -21.44
N GLY A 206 -7.38 2.17 -21.49
CA GLY A 206 -6.45 3.19 -21.01
C GLY A 206 -6.55 4.47 -21.81
N ILE A 207 -6.59 4.35 -23.15
CA ILE A 207 -6.72 5.48 -24.08
C ILE A 207 -8.10 6.12 -23.98
N SER A 208 -9.16 5.33 -23.80
CA SER A 208 -10.53 5.87 -23.70
C SER A 208 -10.69 6.79 -22.51
N GLY A 209 -10.05 6.52 -21.37
CA GLY A 209 -10.08 7.43 -20.22
C GLY A 209 -9.36 8.76 -20.49
N LEU A 210 -8.33 8.76 -21.34
CA LEU A 210 -7.64 9.99 -21.75
C LEU A 210 -8.48 10.85 -22.71
N ILE A 211 -9.25 10.21 -23.60
CA ILE A 211 -10.09 10.90 -24.60
C ILE A 211 -11.45 11.31 -24.00
N PHE A 212 -12.08 10.44 -23.22
CA PHE A 212 -13.44 10.60 -22.70
C PHE A 212 -13.50 10.93 -21.21
N GLY A 213 -12.39 11.37 -20.61
CA GLY A 213 -12.28 11.61 -19.16
C GLY A 213 -13.38 12.52 -18.59
N ASN A 214 -13.78 13.57 -19.32
CA ASN A 214 -14.87 14.46 -18.89
C ASN A 214 -16.21 13.73 -18.78
N HIS A 215 -16.54 12.86 -19.73
CA HIS A 215 -17.77 12.05 -19.69
C HIS A 215 -17.72 11.01 -18.57
N TYR A 216 -16.54 10.44 -18.30
CA TYR A 216 -16.36 9.52 -17.16
C TYR A 216 -16.51 10.26 -15.83
N MET A 217 -16.04 11.49 -15.72
CA MET A 217 -16.25 12.33 -14.54
C MET A 217 -17.73 12.68 -14.34
N GLU A 218 -18.44 13.08 -15.40
CA GLU A 218 -19.87 13.36 -15.34
C GLU A 218 -20.67 12.12 -14.89
N LEU A 219 -20.36 10.95 -15.46
CA LEU A 219 -20.95 9.69 -15.05
C LEU A 219 -20.63 9.37 -13.59
N PHE A 220 -19.38 9.56 -13.17
CA PHE A 220 -18.95 9.33 -11.79
C PHE A 220 -19.73 10.21 -10.79
N ILE A 221 -19.87 11.51 -11.09
CA ILE A 221 -20.64 12.44 -10.26
C ILE A 221 -22.13 12.04 -10.22
N ARG A 222 -22.70 11.62 -11.35
CA ARG A 222 -24.09 11.14 -11.41
C ARG A 222 -24.32 9.88 -10.55
N LEU A 223 -23.34 8.98 -10.52
CA LEU A 223 -23.39 7.76 -9.71
C LEU A 223 -23.09 8.03 -8.22
N TYR A 224 -22.33 9.08 -7.93
CA TYR A 224 -21.95 9.48 -6.57
C TYR A 224 -22.22 10.97 -6.32
N PRO A 225 -23.50 11.39 -6.19
CA PRO A 225 -23.87 12.80 -6.04
C PRO A 225 -23.24 13.47 -4.80
N SER A 226 -22.81 12.68 -3.81
CA SER A 226 -22.10 13.19 -2.62
C SER A 226 -20.85 14.00 -2.94
N TYR A 227 -20.22 13.78 -4.10
CA TYR A 227 -19.04 14.55 -4.54
C TYR A 227 -19.39 15.93 -5.13
N LEU A 228 -20.66 16.24 -5.41
CA LEU A 228 -21.09 17.58 -5.83
C LEU A 228 -20.86 18.62 -4.72
N ASN A 229 -21.06 18.21 -3.48
CA ASN A 229 -21.01 19.08 -2.32
C ASN A 229 -19.60 19.19 -1.71
N ASP A 230 -18.63 18.48 -2.28
CA ASP A 230 -17.24 18.48 -1.84
C ASP A 230 -16.27 18.46 -3.04
N PRO A 231 -16.23 19.54 -3.83
CA PRO A 231 -15.40 19.62 -5.03
C PRO A 231 -13.90 19.59 -4.71
N GLU A 232 -13.49 19.93 -3.49
CA GLU A 232 -12.09 19.81 -3.04
C GLU A 232 -11.63 18.33 -3.02
N HIS A 233 -12.55 17.37 -2.85
CA HIS A 233 -12.24 15.94 -2.99
C HIS A 233 -12.16 15.45 -4.44
N LEU A 234 -12.64 16.25 -5.40
CA LEU A 234 -12.52 16.00 -6.85
C LEU A 234 -11.28 16.66 -7.44
N VAL A 235 -10.86 17.81 -6.89
CA VAL A 235 -9.65 18.53 -7.30
C VAL A 235 -8.44 17.91 -6.62
N SER A 236 -7.52 17.34 -7.40
CA SER A 236 -6.22 16.88 -6.90
C SER A 236 -5.08 17.44 -7.71
N ASP A 237 -4.04 17.86 -6.98
CA ASP A 237 -2.73 18.30 -7.47
C ASP A 237 -1.89 17.22 -8.20
N GLY A 238 -2.49 16.17 -8.77
CA GLY A 238 -1.64 15.22 -9.48
C GLY A 238 -2.36 14.09 -10.15
N ILE A 239 -2.38 14.17 -11.48
CA ILE A 239 -2.18 13.01 -12.35
C ILE A 239 -1.18 12.08 -11.64
N SER A 240 -1.53 10.80 -11.52
CA SER A 240 -0.63 9.79 -10.93
C SER A 240 0.57 9.49 -11.85
N LEU A 241 1.16 10.50 -12.48
CA LEU A 241 2.31 10.41 -13.40
C LEU A 241 3.42 9.58 -12.80
N VAL A 242 3.65 9.74 -11.50
CA VAL A 242 4.64 8.96 -10.75
C VAL A 242 4.29 7.48 -10.77
N ASN A 243 3.04 7.09 -10.50
CA ASN A 243 2.62 5.68 -10.52
C ASN A 243 2.50 5.13 -11.95
N ILE A 244 2.08 5.94 -12.92
CA ILE A 244 2.06 5.61 -14.35
C ILE A 244 3.49 5.32 -14.82
N ALA A 245 4.40 6.27 -14.64
CA ALA A 245 5.80 6.15 -15.02
C ALA A 245 6.47 4.96 -14.32
N ARG A 246 6.22 4.78 -13.02
CA ARG A 246 6.76 3.66 -12.26
C ARG A 246 6.22 2.30 -12.76
N SER A 247 4.93 2.21 -13.06
CA SER A 247 4.32 0.99 -13.62
C SER A 247 4.86 0.69 -15.01
N ALA A 248 4.88 1.68 -15.89
CA ALA A 248 5.41 1.58 -17.25
C ALA A 248 6.90 1.18 -17.25
N ALA A 249 7.72 1.81 -16.40
CA ALA A 249 9.14 1.47 -16.26
C ALA A 249 9.36 0.03 -15.81
N THR A 250 8.53 -0.50 -14.90
CA THR A 250 8.67 -1.89 -14.45
C THR A 250 8.23 -2.90 -15.49
N LEU A 251 7.15 -2.63 -16.21
CA LEU A 251 6.73 -3.48 -17.33
C LEU A 251 7.77 -3.45 -18.46
N ALA A 252 8.30 -2.26 -18.80
CA ALA A 252 9.38 -2.12 -19.77
C ALA A 252 10.64 -2.89 -19.33
N ALA A 253 11.03 -2.78 -18.06
CA ALA A 253 12.16 -3.54 -17.52
C ALA A 253 11.94 -5.06 -17.63
N ALA A 254 10.74 -5.56 -17.33
CA ALA A 254 10.41 -6.97 -17.54
C ALA A 254 10.57 -7.38 -19.01
N PHE A 255 10.03 -6.62 -19.96
CA PHE A 255 10.12 -6.92 -21.39
C PHE A 255 11.57 -6.88 -21.94
N ILE A 256 12.38 -5.92 -21.47
CA ILE A 256 13.76 -5.73 -21.93
C ILE A 256 14.69 -6.79 -21.35
N LEU A 257 14.56 -7.09 -20.05
CA LEU A 257 15.51 -7.93 -19.32
C LEU A 257 15.26 -9.44 -19.51
N LEU A 258 14.00 -9.86 -19.59
CA LEU A 258 13.62 -11.28 -19.51
C LEU A 258 13.51 -11.96 -20.88
N LYS A 259 13.65 -13.29 -20.87
CA LYS A 259 13.43 -14.13 -22.06
C LYS A 259 11.94 -14.33 -22.27
N LYS A 260 11.51 -14.39 -23.55
CA LYS A 260 10.09 -14.42 -23.97
C LYS A 260 9.28 -15.61 -23.42
N SER A 261 9.94 -16.63 -22.87
CA SER A 261 9.34 -17.86 -22.32
C SER A 261 9.03 -17.82 -20.82
N ASP A 262 9.42 -16.76 -20.10
CA ASP A 262 9.45 -16.80 -18.62
C ASP A 262 8.12 -16.40 -17.95
N GLU A 263 7.07 -16.11 -18.73
CA GLU A 263 5.72 -15.76 -18.25
C GLU A 263 4.92 -16.95 -17.67
N GLU A 264 5.45 -18.19 -17.75
CA GLU A 264 4.72 -19.40 -17.35
C GLU A 264 4.65 -19.64 -15.83
N ASP A 265 5.41 -18.91 -15.01
CA ASP A 265 5.25 -18.96 -13.56
C ASP A 265 3.96 -18.27 -13.13
N ASP A 266 3.11 -19.02 -12.42
CA ASP A 266 1.81 -18.59 -11.93
C ASP A 266 1.88 -17.32 -11.05
N ALA A 267 2.93 -17.12 -10.25
CA ALA A 267 3.06 -15.95 -9.37
C ALA A 267 3.60 -14.72 -10.11
N TYR A 268 4.68 -14.88 -10.89
CA TYR A 268 5.23 -13.77 -11.68
C TYR A 268 4.24 -13.27 -12.72
N GLY A 269 3.62 -14.17 -13.49
CA GLY A 269 2.63 -13.80 -14.49
C GLY A 269 1.41 -13.09 -13.87
N PHE A 270 1.02 -13.49 -12.65
CA PHE A 270 0.00 -12.80 -11.87
C PHE A 270 0.43 -11.36 -11.51
N TYR A 271 1.60 -11.16 -10.90
CA TYR A 271 2.08 -9.82 -10.55
C TYR A 271 2.30 -8.92 -11.77
N PHE A 272 2.77 -9.49 -12.88
CA PHE A 272 2.94 -8.79 -14.15
C PHE A 272 1.61 -8.26 -14.68
N ARG A 273 0.57 -9.13 -14.76
CA ARG A 273 -0.78 -8.74 -15.19
C ARG A 273 -1.42 -7.71 -14.26
N MET A 274 -1.19 -7.83 -12.94
CA MET A 274 -1.62 -6.80 -11.99
C MET A 274 -0.98 -5.44 -12.30
N ASN A 275 0.32 -5.38 -12.59
CA ASN A 275 0.99 -4.13 -12.94
C ASN A 275 0.52 -3.57 -14.30
N ALA A 276 0.20 -4.44 -15.27
CA ALA A 276 -0.39 -4.03 -16.54
C ALA A 276 -1.79 -3.40 -16.35
N ALA A 277 -2.69 -4.06 -15.60
CA ALA A 277 -3.99 -3.47 -15.26
C ALA A 277 -3.85 -2.21 -14.39
N SER A 278 -2.88 -2.15 -13.49
CA SER A 278 -2.61 -0.97 -12.69
C SER A 278 -2.23 0.24 -13.55
N LEU A 279 -1.36 0.05 -14.55
CA LEU A 279 -0.97 1.10 -15.48
C LEU A 279 -2.20 1.67 -16.21
N VAL A 280 -3.07 0.79 -16.68
CA VAL A 280 -4.31 1.16 -17.40
C VAL A 280 -5.25 1.91 -16.48
N LEU A 281 -5.46 1.45 -15.24
CA LEU A 281 -6.32 2.16 -14.28
C LEU A 281 -5.78 3.54 -13.94
N TYR A 282 -4.46 3.67 -13.74
CA TYR A 282 -3.89 4.99 -13.48
C TYR A 282 -3.98 5.91 -14.69
N ALA A 283 -3.80 5.41 -15.91
CA ALA A 283 -3.96 6.21 -17.13
C ALA A 283 -5.43 6.59 -17.37
N CYS A 284 -6.35 5.65 -17.15
CA CYS A 284 -7.77 5.82 -17.44
C CYS A 284 -8.48 6.71 -16.41
N PHE A 285 -8.08 6.65 -15.13
CA PHE A 285 -8.73 7.36 -14.03
C PHE A 285 -7.79 8.33 -13.30
N SER A 286 -6.75 8.83 -13.96
CA SER A 286 -5.79 9.77 -13.35
C SER A 286 -6.44 11.05 -12.82
N PHE A 287 -7.62 11.41 -13.33
CA PHE A 287 -8.37 12.60 -12.97
C PHE A 287 -9.33 12.40 -11.79
N VAL A 288 -9.52 11.18 -11.27
CA VAL A 288 -10.31 10.92 -10.05
C VAL A 288 -9.44 10.30 -8.96
N PRO A 289 -9.03 11.05 -7.94
CA PRO A 289 -8.12 10.56 -6.88
C PRO A 289 -8.65 9.31 -6.18
N SER A 290 -9.96 9.29 -5.89
CA SER A 290 -10.63 8.16 -5.25
C SER A 290 -10.56 6.88 -6.09
N LEU A 291 -10.65 6.99 -7.42
CA LEU A 291 -10.49 5.85 -8.33
C LEU A 291 -9.02 5.48 -8.52
N SER A 292 -8.09 6.44 -8.45
CA SER A 292 -6.66 6.13 -8.51
C SER A 292 -6.21 5.22 -7.35
N ARG A 293 -6.87 5.29 -6.18
CA ARG A 293 -6.64 4.37 -5.03
C ARG A 293 -7.04 2.92 -5.32
N ILE A 294 -7.89 2.66 -6.31
CA ILE A 294 -8.16 1.29 -6.77
C ILE A 294 -6.90 0.69 -7.40
N GLY A 295 -6.15 1.52 -8.16
CA GLY A 295 -4.88 1.12 -8.77
C GLY A 295 -3.86 0.63 -7.75
N TYR A 296 -3.88 1.12 -6.51
CA TYR A 296 -2.93 0.75 -5.46
C TYR A 296 -3.08 -0.72 -5.02
N TYR A 297 -4.31 -1.28 -5.04
CA TYR A 297 -4.52 -2.71 -4.80
C TYR A 297 -3.82 -3.61 -5.82
N LEU A 298 -3.59 -3.10 -7.03
CA LEU A 298 -2.81 -3.78 -8.05
C LEU A 298 -1.32 -3.43 -7.96
N ASN A 299 -1.02 -2.14 -7.92
CA ASN A 299 0.32 -1.61 -8.01
C ASN A 299 1.22 -2.06 -6.85
N ILE A 300 0.65 -2.32 -5.68
CA ILE A 300 1.42 -2.80 -4.53
C ILE A 300 2.19 -4.10 -4.84
N SER A 301 1.69 -4.95 -5.75
CA SER A 301 2.38 -6.15 -6.21
C SER A 301 3.75 -5.86 -6.87
N GLN A 302 4.02 -4.61 -7.22
CA GLN A 302 5.29 -4.16 -7.79
C GLN A 302 6.49 -4.44 -6.86
N VAL A 303 6.30 -4.40 -5.54
CA VAL A 303 7.34 -4.75 -4.56
C VAL A 303 7.69 -6.24 -4.60
N LEU A 304 6.83 -7.08 -5.19
CA LEU A 304 7.05 -8.51 -5.42
C LEU A 304 7.56 -8.76 -6.85
N LEU A 305 7.01 -8.01 -7.83
CA LEU A 305 7.37 -8.14 -9.25
C LEU A 305 8.82 -7.73 -9.52
N ILE A 306 9.29 -6.59 -9.02
CA ILE A 306 10.64 -6.10 -9.30
C ILE A 306 11.70 -7.11 -8.83
N PRO A 307 11.66 -7.62 -7.59
CA PRO A 307 12.59 -8.66 -7.17
C PRO A 307 12.47 -9.95 -7.99
N ALA A 308 11.26 -10.35 -8.39
CA ALA A 308 11.06 -11.50 -9.27
C ALA A 308 11.72 -11.31 -10.65
N ILE A 309 11.64 -10.11 -11.24
CA ILE A 309 12.38 -9.76 -12.48
C ILE A 309 13.89 -9.89 -12.26
N LEU A 310 14.39 -9.51 -11.07
CA LEU A 310 15.82 -9.57 -10.74
C LEU A 310 16.34 -10.97 -10.36
N HIS A 311 15.48 -11.97 -10.18
CA HIS A 311 15.90 -13.37 -9.93
C HIS A 311 15.77 -14.26 -11.15
N ARG A 312 15.00 -13.84 -12.15
CA ARG A 312 14.74 -14.65 -13.34
C ARG A 312 15.91 -14.70 -14.32
N PRO A 313 15.98 -15.76 -15.14
CA PRO A 313 16.89 -15.83 -16.27
C PRO A 313 16.72 -14.60 -17.17
N ARG A 314 17.84 -14.09 -17.66
CA ARG A 314 17.86 -12.87 -18.46
C ARG A 314 18.25 -13.17 -19.90
N ARG A 315 18.02 -12.21 -20.79
CA ARG A 315 18.59 -12.25 -22.13
C ARG A 315 20.12 -12.20 -22.05
N LYS A 316 20.80 -12.89 -22.98
CA LYS A 316 22.28 -13.00 -23.05
C LYS A 316 23.02 -11.67 -22.81
N PHE A 317 22.53 -10.57 -23.36
CA PHE A 317 23.14 -9.24 -23.19
C PHE A 317 23.24 -8.75 -21.73
N PHE A 318 22.37 -9.25 -20.84
CA PHE A 318 22.29 -8.88 -19.42
C PHE A 318 22.80 -9.96 -18.46
N GLU A 319 23.28 -11.10 -18.98
CA GLU A 319 23.91 -12.14 -18.16
C GLU A 319 25.14 -11.58 -17.43
N GLY A 320 25.32 -11.95 -16.16
CA GLY A 320 26.41 -11.45 -15.31
C GLY A 320 26.27 -10.01 -14.81
N LYS A 321 25.24 -9.24 -15.22
CA LYS A 321 25.03 -7.84 -14.79
C LYS A 321 24.12 -7.68 -13.57
N GLU A 322 23.84 -8.76 -12.85
CA GLU A 322 22.83 -8.80 -11.77
C GLU A 322 23.08 -7.76 -10.67
N ARG A 323 24.33 -7.67 -10.19
CA ARG A 323 24.73 -6.70 -9.17
C ARG A 323 24.51 -5.27 -9.63
N LYS A 324 24.87 -4.95 -10.88
CA LYS A 324 24.68 -3.62 -11.47
C LYS A 324 23.20 -3.26 -11.57
N LEU A 325 22.36 -4.20 -12.00
CA LEU A 325 20.90 -4.01 -12.08
C LEU A 325 20.28 -3.80 -10.69
N ARG A 326 20.67 -4.61 -9.69
CA ARG A 326 20.22 -4.42 -8.30
C ARG A 326 20.60 -3.04 -7.78
N MET A 327 21.85 -2.62 -7.97
CA MET A 327 22.30 -1.27 -7.57
C MET A 327 21.52 -0.17 -8.28
N ALA A 328 21.25 -0.31 -9.58
CA ALA A 328 20.45 0.66 -10.35
C ALA A 328 19.02 0.76 -9.81
N VAL A 329 18.35 -0.37 -9.56
CA VAL A 329 17.00 -0.40 -8.97
C VAL A 329 17.01 0.22 -7.57
N THR A 330 17.98 -0.11 -6.72
CA THR A 330 18.13 0.49 -5.39
C THR A 330 18.33 2.00 -5.48
N ALA A 331 19.19 2.47 -6.39
CA ALA A 331 19.43 3.91 -6.59
C ALA A 331 18.16 4.64 -7.06
N CYS A 332 17.43 4.09 -8.04
CA CYS A 332 16.14 4.64 -8.47
C CYS A 332 15.11 4.66 -7.33
N ALA A 333 15.06 3.63 -6.50
CA ALA A 333 14.16 3.56 -5.35
C ALA A 333 14.52 4.61 -4.28
N ILE A 334 15.81 4.82 -4.00
CA ILE A 334 16.27 5.88 -3.08
C ILE A 334 15.90 7.26 -3.63
N LEU A 335 16.14 7.52 -4.92
CA LEU A 335 15.75 8.80 -5.55
C LEU A 335 14.23 9.03 -5.46
N TYR A 336 13.43 7.99 -5.70
CA TYR A 336 11.99 8.03 -5.49
C TYR A 336 11.65 8.38 -4.04
N PHE A 337 12.32 7.75 -3.06
CA PHE A 337 12.08 8.01 -1.65
C PHE A 337 12.40 9.45 -1.26
N MET A 338 13.50 10.02 -1.77
CA MET A 338 13.85 11.41 -1.55
C MET A 338 12.80 12.37 -2.15
N PHE A 339 12.32 12.07 -3.34
CA PHE A 339 11.20 12.80 -3.94
C PHE A 339 9.91 12.68 -3.10
N PHE A 340 9.61 11.49 -2.59
CA PHE A 340 8.49 11.28 -1.67
C PHE A 340 8.63 12.11 -0.39
N LEU A 341 9.81 12.13 0.25
CA LEU A 341 10.05 12.92 1.47
C LEU A 341 9.86 14.42 1.23
N HIS A 342 10.29 14.92 0.07
CA HIS A 342 10.03 16.30 -0.32
C HIS A 342 8.53 16.60 -0.46
N LYS A 343 7.77 15.69 -1.10
CA LYS A 343 6.31 15.81 -1.21
C LYS A 343 5.57 15.60 0.12
N ALA A 344 6.14 14.85 1.06
CA ALA A 344 5.52 14.53 2.35
C ALA A 344 5.33 15.74 3.27
N GLN A 345 6.02 16.86 3.00
CA GLN A 345 5.85 18.15 3.67
C GLN A 345 4.66 18.96 3.13
N GLY A 346 4.09 18.55 1.98
CA GLY A 346 2.99 19.26 1.35
C GLY A 346 1.68 19.18 2.13
N ASN A 347 0.83 20.19 1.97
CA ASN A 347 -0.44 20.35 2.68
C ASN A 347 -1.46 19.23 2.43
N THR A 348 -1.30 18.45 1.37
CA THR A 348 -2.18 17.32 1.02
C THR A 348 -1.74 15.99 1.63
N VAL A 349 -0.47 15.88 2.04
CA VAL A 349 0.11 14.64 2.57
C VAL A 349 0.29 14.74 4.08
N LYS A 350 0.88 15.85 4.58
CA LYS A 350 1.06 16.14 6.02
C LYS A 350 1.67 15.02 6.87
N ILE A 351 2.48 14.14 6.26
CA ILE A 351 3.21 13.08 6.99
C ILE A 351 4.50 13.64 7.61
N LEU A 352 4.97 14.81 7.15
CA LEU A 352 6.02 15.60 7.79
C LEU A 352 5.50 16.99 8.19
N PRO A 353 5.96 17.54 9.34
CA PRO A 353 6.86 16.93 10.32
C PRO A 353 6.19 15.80 11.11
N TYR A 354 7.01 14.83 11.55
CA TYR A 354 6.57 13.81 12.50
C TYR A 354 6.50 14.42 13.90
N SER A 355 5.39 14.23 14.58
CA SER A 355 5.17 14.68 15.96
C SER A 355 4.83 13.48 16.84
N THR A 356 5.32 13.47 18.08
CA THR A 356 5.04 12.42 19.06
C THR A 356 4.26 12.98 20.24
N TRP A 357 3.34 12.19 20.79
CA TRP A 357 2.61 12.59 22.00
C TRP A 357 3.50 12.61 23.24
N LEU A 358 4.67 11.96 23.22
CA LEU A 358 5.65 12.01 24.31
C LEU A 358 6.26 13.40 24.52
N SER A 359 6.31 14.22 23.47
CA SER A 359 6.80 15.59 23.52
C SER A 359 5.68 16.62 23.57
N TYR A 360 4.41 16.18 23.62
CA TYR A 360 3.25 17.05 23.53
C TYR A 360 2.77 17.42 24.96
N PRO A 361 2.44 18.69 25.24
CA PRO A 361 1.96 19.08 26.55
C PRO A 361 0.71 18.28 26.95
N LEU A 362 0.73 17.67 28.14
CA LEU A 362 -0.39 16.85 28.64
C LEU A 362 -1.71 17.64 28.75
N THR A 363 -1.62 18.96 28.90
CA THR A 363 -2.77 19.88 28.94
C THR A 363 -3.51 19.93 27.60
N GLU A 364 -2.79 19.93 26.47
CA GLU A 364 -3.37 19.95 25.13
C GLU A 364 -3.95 18.59 24.71
N LEU A 365 -3.43 17.49 25.28
CA LEU A 365 -4.00 16.15 25.12
C LEU A 365 -5.33 15.98 25.88
N ARG A 366 -5.51 16.70 27.00
CA ARG A 366 -6.73 16.65 27.82
C ARG A 366 -7.83 17.59 27.34
N ALA A 367 -7.51 18.63 26.57
CA ALA A 367 -8.49 19.58 26.04
C ALA A 367 -9.53 18.97 25.07
N PHE A 368 -9.31 17.72 24.63
CA PHE A 368 -10.28 16.94 23.85
C PHE A 368 -11.16 16.01 24.69
N LYS A 369 -11.01 16.01 26.03
CA LYS A 369 -11.91 15.29 26.97
C LYS A 369 -13.11 16.15 27.41
N GLY A 370 -13.28 17.35 26.84
CA GLY A 370 -14.32 18.32 27.21
C GLY A 370 -15.40 18.42 26.16
#